data_AF-A0A4R8BEX6-F1
#
_entry.id   AF-A0A4R8BEX6-F1
#
_cell.length_a   1.000
_cell.length_b   1.000
_cell.length_c   1.000
_cell.angle_alpha   90.00
_cell.angle_beta   90.00
_cell.angle_gamma   90.00
#
_symmetry.space_group_name_H-M   'P 1'
#
loop_
_entity.id
_entity.type
_entity.pdbx_description
1 polymer ?
#
loop_
_entity_poly.entity_id
_entity_poly.type
_entity_poly.pdbx_seq_one_letter_code
_entity_poly.pdbx_strand_id
1 'polypeptide(L)'
;MKSTSAYIFHFLYWVWFIYFFVYIVNEIYTLSQILIGERILFMLISTLGLFFVGLFLFLFTLTLEISSELNKRLRSGSLVLCVILLVVFFVVFRGNSDLRL
;
A
#
# COMPACT_ATOMS: atom_id res chain seq x y z
N MET A 1 1.05 -29.45 4.24
CA MET A 1 0.11 -28.48 3.62
C MET A 1 0.19 -27.08 4.24
N LYS A 2 0.31 -26.92 5.57
CA LYS A 2 0.46 -25.59 6.22
C LYS A 2 1.69 -24.78 5.76
N SER A 3 2.79 -25.44 5.37
CA SER A 3 4.01 -24.73 4.92
C SER A 3 3.87 -24.14 3.52
N THR A 4 3.29 -24.88 2.56
CA THR A 4 3.16 -24.41 1.16
C THR A 4 2.28 -23.17 1.04
N SER A 5 1.14 -23.14 1.76
CA SER A 5 0.29 -21.95 1.80
C SER A 5 1.01 -20.76 2.43
N ALA A 6 1.78 -20.97 3.50
CA ALA A 6 2.55 -19.91 4.14
C ALA A 6 3.53 -19.21 3.18
N TYR A 7 4.27 -20.00 2.40
CA TYR A 7 5.20 -19.46 1.40
C TYR A 7 4.47 -18.71 0.28
N ILE A 8 3.34 -19.23 -0.20
CA ILE A 8 2.53 -18.58 -1.24
C ILE A 8 2.03 -17.22 -0.78
N PHE A 9 1.42 -17.14 0.41
CA PHE A 9 0.92 -15.87 0.95
C PHE A 9 2.05 -14.88 1.26
N HIS A 10 3.20 -15.37 1.71
CA HIS A 10 4.36 -14.52 1.90
C HIS A 10 4.88 -13.93 0.58
N PHE A 11 4.95 -14.76 -0.46
CA PHE A 11 5.32 -14.31 -1.80
C PHE A 11 4.31 -13.29 -2.36
N LEU A 12 3.00 -13.59 -2.24
CA LEU A 12 1.92 -12.67 -2.62
C LEU A 12 2.01 -11.33 -1.89
N TYR A 13 2.34 -11.33 -0.61
CA TYR A 13 2.55 -10.10 0.15
C TYR A 13 3.67 -9.25 -0.45
N TRP A 14 4.81 -9.86 -0.81
CA TRP A 14 5.93 -9.13 -1.42
C TRP A 14 5.61 -8.61 -2.81
N VAL A 15 4.93 -9.41 -3.63
CA VAL A 15 4.46 -8.98 -4.95
C VAL A 15 3.49 -7.80 -4.81
N TRP A 16 2.53 -7.91 -3.89
CA TRP A 16 1.60 -6.83 -3.59
C TRP A 16 2.33 -5.57 -3.11
N PHE A 17 3.31 -5.71 -2.21
CA PHE A 17 4.06 -4.57 -1.68
C PHE A 17 4.79 -3.80 -2.78
N ILE A 18 5.50 -4.50 -3.67
CA ILE A 18 6.20 -3.87 -4.80
C ILE A 18 5.21 -3.18 -5.73
N TYR A 19 4.10 -3.85 -6.04
CA TYR A 19 3.04 -3.28 -6.86
C TYR A 19 2.46 -2.01 -6.23
N PHE A 20 2.09 -2.06 -4.95
CA PHE A 20 1.54 -0.93 -4.22
C PHE A 20 2.52 0.24 -4.16
N PHE A 21 3.80 -0.03 -3.93
CA PHE A 21 4.84 1.01 -3.89
C PHE A 21 4.91 1.77 -5.21
N VAL A 22 5.01 1.06 -6.34
CA VAL A 22 5.06 1.70 -7.67
C VAL A 22 3.75 2.43 -7.96
N TYR A 23 2.63 1.79 -7.64
CA TYR A 23 1.30 2.35 -7.83
C TYR A 23 1.13 3.68 -7.08
N ILE A 24 1.36 3.71 -5.77
CA ILE A 24 1.12 4.89 -4.95
C ILE A 24 2.08 6.03 -5.30
N VAL A 25 3.34 5.74 -5.66
CA VAL A 25 4.27 6.76 -6.16
C VAL A 25 3.75 7.40 -7.44
N ASN A 26 3.26 6.58 -8.39
CA ASN A 26 2.67 7.07 -9.63
C ASN A 26 1.39 7.89 -9.37
N GLU A 27 0.55 7.44 -8.44
CA GLU A 27 -0.66 8.15 -8.02
C GLU A 27 -0.32 9.51 -7.41
N ILE A 28 0.65 9.59 -6.49
CA ILE A 28 1.14 10.84 -5.90
C ILE A 28 1.61 11.80 -7.00
N TYR A 29 2.45 11.32 -7.92
CA TYR A 29 2.95 12.12 -9.04
C TYR A 29 1.81 12.63 -9.92
N THR A 30 0.89 11.73 -10.27
CA THR A 30 -0.29 12.05 -11.08
C THR A 30 -1.19 13.07 -10.39
N LEU A 31 -1.41 12.93 -9.08
CA LEU A 31 -2.22 13.83 -8.28
C LEU A 31 -1.61 15.23 -8.22
N SER A 32 -0.28 15.35 -8.23
CA SER A 32 0.41 16.63 -8.28
C SER A 32 0.23 17.40 -9.59
N GLN A 33 -0.22 16.71 -10.66
CA GLN A 33 -0.36 17.29 -12.00
C GLN A 33 -1.81 17.52 -12.42
N ILE A 34 -2.78 16.81 -11.83
CA ILE A 34 -4.17 16.83 -12.27
C ILE A 34 -4.99 17.87 -11.50
N LEU A 35 -5.65 18.75 -12.26
CA LEU A 35 -6.32 19.92 -11.70
C LEU A 35 -7.76 19.71 -11.20
N ILE A 36 -8.61 18.79 -11.69
CA ILE A 36 -9.99 18.47 -11.17
C ILE A 36 -10.53 17.14 -11.76
N GLY A 37 -11.37 16.37 -11.02
CA GLY A 37 -12.37 15.44 -11.61
C GLY A 37 -12.70 14.15 -10.83
N GLU A 38 -13.64 13.34 -11.37
CA GLU A 38 -13.99 11.96 -10.92
C GLU A 38 -12.76 11.07 -10.74
N ARG A 39 -11.72 11.34 -11.53
CA ARG A 39 -10.42 10.66 -11.46
C ARG A 39 -9.81 10.74 -10.05
N ILE A 40 -9.94 11.85 -9.34
CA ILE A 40 -9.37 12.02 -7.99
C ILE A 40 -10.08 11.12 -6.96
N LEU A 41 -11.41 11.00 -7.08
CA LEU A 41 -12.20 10.14 -6.22
C LEU A 41 -11.90 8.66 -6.51
N PHE A 42 -11.74 8.31 -7.79
CA PHE A 42 -11.28 6.97 -8.19
C PHE A 42 -9.90 6.65 -7.62
N MET A 43 -8.93 7.57 -7.75
CA MET A 43 -7.57 7.44 -7.21
C MET A 43 -7.55 7.24 -5.69
N LEU A 44 -8.43 7.94 -4.95
CA LEU A 44 -8.58 7.74 -3.51
C LEU A 44 -9.11 6.34 -3.18
N ILE A 45 -10.19 5.91 -3.86
CA ILE A 45 -10.81 4.60 -3.63
C ILE A 45 -9.83 3.47 -3.98
N SER A 46 -9.13 3.56 -5.12
CA SER A 46 -8.18 2.54 -5.54
C SER A 46 -6.97 2.44 -4.60
N THR A 47 -6.43 3.58 -4.17
CA THR A 47 -5.31 3.63 -3.21
C THR A 47 -5.69 3.02 -1.87
N LEU A 48 -6.86 3.37 -1.33
CA LEU A 48 -7.37 2.76 -0.09
C LEU A 48 -7.67 1.28 -0.26
N GLY A 49 -8.35 0.89 -1.34
CA GLY A 49 -8.67 -0.51 -1.64
C GLY A 49 -7.41 -1.38 -1.69
N LEU A 50 -6.37 -0.93 -2.40
CA LEU A 50 -5.10 -1.64 -2.46
C LEU A 50 -4.42 -1.70 -1.09
N PHE A 51 -4.42 -0.62 -0.31
CA PHE A 51 -3.86 -0.63 1.04
C PHE A 51 -4.55 -1.68 1.93
N PHE A 52 -5.88 -1.78 1.89
CA PHE A 52 -6.62 -2.81 2.63
C PHE A 52 -6.31 -4.23 2.17
N VAL A 53 -6.13 -4.46 0.87
CA VAL A 53 -5.68 -5.77 0.35
C VAL A 53 -4.32 -6.14 0.95
N GLY A 54 -3.39 -5.19 1.02
CA GLY A 54 -2.09 -5.41 1.64
C GLY A 54 -2.14 -5.66 3.13
N LEU A 55 -3.01 -4.92 3.84
CA LEU A 55 -3.25 -5.14 5.26
C LEU A 55 -3.81 -6.54 5.51
N PHE A 56 -4.74 -7.00 4.67
CA PHE A 56 -5.27 -8.36 4.75
C PHE A 56 -4.17 -9.42 4.54
N LEU A 57 -3.33 -9.25 3.51
CA LEU A 57 -2.19 -10.13 3.26
C LEU A 57 -1.20 -10.11 4.44
N PHE A 58 -0.91 -8.94 5.01
CA PHE A 58 -0.04 -8.79 6.17
C PHE A 58 -0.57 -9.57 7.37
N LEU A 59 -1.84 -9.35 7.74
CA LEU A 59 -2.50 -10.05 8.84
C LEU A 59 -2.52 -11.57 8.63
N PHE A 60 -2.79 -12.01 7.40
CA PHE A 60 -2.75 -13.43 7.07
C PHE A 60 -1.34 -14.02 7.19
N THR A 61 -0.30 -13.28 6.82
CA THR A 61 1.08 -13.74 7.02
C THR A 61 1.52 -13.72 8.50
N LEU A 62 0.82 -13.02 9.41
CA LEU A 62 1.10 -13.10 10.85
C LEU A 62 0.61 -14.43 11.45
N THR A 63 -0.49 -14.98 10.95
CA THR A 63 -1.04 -16.26 11.43
C THR A 63 -0.22 -17.47 10.95
N LEU A 64 0.60 -17.27 9.93
CA LEU A 64 1.52 -18.25 9.38
C LEU A 64 2.91 -17.97 9.98
N GLU A 65 3.26 -18.63 11.09
CA GLU A 65 4.55 -18.47 11.79
C GLU A 65 5.74 -18.48 10.82
N ILE A 66 6.36 -17.31 10.61
CA ILE A 66 7.61 -17.18 9.87
C ILE A 66 8.75 -17.27 10.89
N SER A 67 9.63 -18.26 10.73
CA SER A 67 10.77 -18.49 11.64
C SER A 67 11.87 -17.43 11.53
N SER A 68 12.01 -16.79 10.36
CA SER A 68 13.06 -15.79 10.10
C SER A 68 12.73 -14.42 10.70
N GLU A 69 13.55 -13.99 11.66
CA GLU A 69 13.45 -12.67 12.30
C GLU A 69 13.66 -11.51 11.32
N LEU A 70 14.52 -11.70 10.31
CA LEU A 70 14.77 -10.72 9.26
C LEU A 70 13.51 -10.46 8.42
N ASN A 71 12.79 -11.51 8.03
CA ASN A 71 11.55 -11.35 7.25
C ASN A 71 10.46 -10.66 8.06
N LYS A 72 10.38 -10.90 9.37
CA LYS A 72 9.43 -10.19 10.25
C LYS A 72 9.72 -8.68 10.26
N ARG A 73 11.00 -8.31 10.41
CA ARG A 73 11.43 -6.90 10.41
C ARG A 73 11.17 -6.22 9.08
N LEU A 74 11.57 -6.86 7.97
CA LEU A 74 11.35 -6.31 6.63
C LEU A 74 9.85 -6.13 6.34
N ARG A 75 9.02 -7.10 6.73
CA ARG A 75 7.56 -7.03 6.55
C ARG A 75 6.92 -5.91 7.40
N SER A 76 7.38 -5.74 8.64
CA SER A 76 6.91 -4.62 9.47
C SER A 76 7.36 -3.28 8.89
N GLY A 77 8.62 -3.20 8.43
CA GLY A 77 9.17 -2.01 7.77
C GLY A 77 8.44 -1.66 6.49
N SER A 78 8.06 -2.64 5.66
CA SER A 78 7.28 -2.42 4.45
C SER A 78 5.90 -1.86 4.76
N LEU A 79 5.23 -2.35 5.81
CA LEU A 79 3.94 -1.80 6.24
C LEU A 79 4.08 -0.35 6.72
N VAL A 80 5.12 -0.03 7.51
CA VAL A 80 5.41 1.34 7.94
C VAL A 80 5.63 2.25 6.73
N LEU A 81 6.42 1.80 5.74
CA LEU A 81 6.63 2.55 4.51
C LEU A 81 5.33 2.78 3.73
N CYS A 82 4.46 1.76 3.62
CA CYS A 82 3.14 1.92 3.02
C CYS A 82 2.30 3.00 3.71
N VAL A 83 2.31 3.03 5.05
CA VAL A 83 1.60 4.07 5.83
C VAL A 83 2.19 5.45 5.57
N ILE A 84 3.52 5.58 5.53
CA ILE A 84 4.18 6.85 5.20
C ILE A 84 3.77 7.34 3.81
N LEU A 85 3.79 6.46 2.80
CA LEU A 85 3.37 6.80 1.43
C LEU A 85 1.88 7.20 1.38
N LEU A 86 1.04 6.53 2.15
CA LEU A 86 -0.38 6.88 2.28
C LEU A 86 -0.56 8.29 2.87
N VAL A 87 0.21 8.63 3.91
CA VAL A 87 0.20 9.98 4.50
C VAL A 87 0.65 11.01 3.46
N VAL A 88 1.72 10.76 2.72
CA VAL A 88 2.19 11.65 1.64
C VAL A 88 1.12 11.83 0.59
N PHE A 89 0.45 10.74 0.16
CA PHE A 89 -0.68 10.81 -0.77
C PHE A 89 -1.80 11.73 -0.26
N PHE A 90 -2.19 11.61 1.01
CA PHE A 90 -3.22 12.49 1.59
C PHE A 90 -2.79 13.95 1.73
N VAL A 91 -1.51 14.21 2.00
CA VAL A 91 -0.97 15.58 2.02
C VAL A 91 -1.06 16.22 0.64
N VAL A 92 -0.64 15.51 -0.41
CA VAL A 92 -0.72 16.01 -1.80
C VAL A 92 -2.17 16.13 -2.26
N PHE A 93 -3.04 15.22 -1.83
CA PHE A 93 -4.49 15.29 -2.07
C PHE A 93 -5.09 16.56 -1.47
N ARG A 94 -4.78 16.83 -0.20
CA ARG A 94 -5.27 18.02 0.50
C ARG A 94 -4.76 19.31 -0.14
N GLY A 95 -3.48 19.37 -0.52
CA GLY A 95 -2.92 20.53 -1.21
C GLY A 95 -3.67 20.84 -2.52
N ASN A 96 -4.09 19.81 -3.25
CA ASN A 96 -4.91 19.97 -4.46
C ASN A 96 -6.36 20.39 -4.18
N SER A 97 -6.95 19.99 -3.05
CA SER A 97 -8.30 20.44 -2.68
C SER A 97 -8.32 21.87 -2.15
N ASP A 98 -7.29 22.30 -1.42
CA ASP A 98 -7.20 23.64 -0.84
C ASP A 98 -6.95 24.72 -1.92
N LEU A 99 -6.32 24.38 -3.05
CA LEU A 99 -6.16 25.26 -4.22
C LEU A 99 -7.48 25.57 -4.97
N ARG A 100 -8.61 24.98 -4.55
CA ARG A 100 -9.92 25.08 -5.23
C ARG A 100 -11.01 25.80 -4.43
N LEU A 101 -10.71 26.26 -3.21
CA LEU A 101 -11.55 27.13 -2.40
C LEU A 101 -11.12 28.59 -2.57
#